data_AF-A0A2J0PZ80-F1
#
_entry.id   AF-A0A2J0PZ80-F1
#
_cell.length_a   1.000
_cell.length_b   1.000
_cell.length_c   1.000
_cell.angle_alpha   90.00
_cell.angle_beta   90.00
_cell.angle_gamma   90.00
#
_symmetry.space_group_name_H-M   'P 1'
#
loop_
_entity.id
_entity.type
_entity.pdbx_description
1 polymer ?
#
loop_
_entity_poly.entity_id
_entity_poly.type
_entity_poly.pdbx_seq_one_letter_code
_entity_poly.pdbx_strand_id
1 'polypeptide(L)' 'MPVGAEFELLQDVLASSDNVFYKPRRRREYQIDSSDLRSWQVKGWENYADFVGYCQTWGLSHHTQDLDFIFHDEKETHD' A
#
# COMPACT_ATOMS: atom_id res chain seq x y z
N MET A 1 0.05 2.21 -21.48
CA MET A 1 -0.20 2.10 -22.93
C MET A 1 0.74 1.02 -23.44
N PRO A 2 0.31 0.07 -24.29
CA PRO A 2 1.19 -0.97 -24.83
C PRO A 2 2.31 -0.33 -25.67
N VAL A 3 3.51 -0.91 -25.61
CA VAL A 3 4.72 -0.42 -26.29
C VAL A 3 5.44 -1.60 -26.94
N GLY A 4 6.09 -1.38 -28.09
CA GLY A 4 6.87 -2.40 -28.79
C GLY A 4 5.99 -3.41 -29.54
N ALA A 5 6.40 -4.67 -29.58
CA ALA A 5 5.75 -5.73 -30.37
C ALA A 5 4.24 -5.88 -30.08
N GLU A 6 3.82 -5.66 -28.84
CA GLU A 6 2.40 -5.71 -28.45
C GLU A 6 1.56 -4.63 -29.14
N PHE A 7 2.16 -3.46 -29.40
CA PHE A 7 1.48 -2.36 -30.08
C PHE A 7 1.34 -2.63 -31.58
N GLU A 8 2.35 -3.24 -32.21
CA GLU A 8 2.30 -3.62 -33.63
C GLU A 8 1.20 -4.66 -33.90
N LEU A 9 1.11 -5.70 -33.06
CA LEU A 9 0.04 -6.70 -33.14
C LEU A 9 -1.35 -6.09 -32.95
N LEU A 10 -1.48 -5.13 -32.01
CA LEU A 10 -2.74 -4.43 -31.79
C LEU A 10 -3.16 -3.63 -33.03
N GLN A 11 -2.21 -2.98 -33.72
CA GLN A 11 -2.52 -2.26 -34.95
C GLN A 11 -3.02 -3.20 -36.05
N ASP A 12 -2.40 -4.36 -36.20
CA ASP A 12 -2.77 -5.35 -37.22
C ASP A 12 -4.18 -5.94 -36.99
N VAL A 13 -4.52 -6.21 -35.73
CA VAL A 13 -5.87 -6.65 -35.33
C VAL A 13 -6.92 -5.55 -35.55
N LEU A 14 -6.59 -4.29 -35.26
CA LEU A 14 -7.51 -3.18 -35.51
C LEU A 14 -7.71 -2.92 -37.02
N ALA A 15 -6.66 -3.07 -37.82
CA ALA A 15 -6.71 -2.87 -39.27
C ALA A 15 -7.53 -3.96 -40.00
N SER A 16 -7.61 -5.16 -39.44
CA SER A 16 -8.41 -6.27 -39.97
C SER A 16 -9.89 -6.22 -39.59
N SER A 17 -10.32 -5.20 -38.85
CA SER A 17 -11.67 -5.10 -38.26
C SER A 17 -12.38 -3.79 -38.64
N ASP A 18 -13.40 -3.86 -39.49
CA ASP A 18 -14.23 -2.67 -39.79
C ASP A 18 -15.14 -2.33 -38.59
N ASN A 19 -14.82 -1.23 -37.87
CA ASN A 19 -15.52 -0.65 -36.71
C ASN A 19 -15.12 -1.13 -35.30
N VAL A 20 -13.92 -1.70 -35.11
CA VAL A 20 -13.39 -2.00 -33.77
C VAL A 20 -12.37 -0.93 -33.37
N PHE A 21 -12.49 -0.38 -32.16
CA PHE A 21 -11.58 0.65 -31.65
C PHE A 21 -10.97 0.22 -30.32
N TYR A 22 -9.66 0.43 -30.19
CA TYR A 22 -8.98 0.23 -28.92
C TYR A 22 -9.35 1.35 -27.95
N LYS A 23 -10.06 1.01 -26.87
CA LYS A 23 -10.40 1.91 -25.77
C LYS A 23 -9.75 1.43 -24.48
N PRO A 24 -8.52 1.87 -24.15
CA PRO A 24 -7.86 1.48 -22.92
C PRO A 24 -8.70 1.93 -21.73
N ARG A 25 -9.09 0.98 -20.87
CA ARG A 25 -9.80 1.30 -19.64
C ARG A 25 -8.77 1.83 -18.63
N ARG A 26 -8.96 3.04 -18.11
CA ARG A 26 -8.10 3.58 -17.04
C ARG A 26 -8.21 2.64 -15.83
N ARG A 27 -7.06 2.19 -15.31
CA ARG A 27 -7.02 1.40 -14.07
C ARG A 27 -7.62 2.28 -12.97
N ARG A 28 -8.55 1.73 -12.16
CA ARG A 28 -9.01 2.44 -10.96
C ARG A 28 -7.80 2.61 -10.04
N GLU A 29 -7.37 3.85 -9.88
CA GLU A 29 -6.39 4.24 -8.87
C GLU A 29 -7.20 4.53 -7.60
N TYR A 30 -7.05 3.68 -6.59
CA TYR A 30 -7.57 3.97 -5.26
C TYR A 30 -6.51 4.82 -4.57
N GLN A 31 -6.80 6.12 -4.42
CA GLN A 31 -6.07 6.94 -3.45
C GLN A 31 -6.68 6.60 -2.08
N ILE A 32 -5.99 5.74 -1.35
CA ILE A 32 -6.32 5.48 0.06
C ILE A 32 -5.70 6.65 0.82
N ASP A 33 -6.55 7.41 1.51
CA ASP A 33 -6.07 8.42 2.45
C ASP A 33 -5.41 7.70 3.63
N SER A 34 -4.09 7.74 3.67
CA SER A 34 -3.29 7.13 4.74
C SER A 34 -2.82 8.15 5.75
N SER A 35 -3.36 9.37 5.75
CA SER A 35 -2.98 10.42 6.70
C SER A 35 -3.25 10.02 8.15
N ASP A 36 -4.35 9.31 8.40
CA ASP A 36 -4.75 8.85 9.74
C ASP A 36 -4.24 7.43 10.08
N LEU A 37 -3.57 6.75 9.14
CA LEU A 37 -3.07 5.38 9.38
C LEU A 37 -1.74 5.42 10.13
N ARG A 38 -1.64 4.57 11.16
CA ARG A 38 -0.37 4.37 11.88
C ARG A 38 0.65 3.70 10.95
N SER A 39 1.93 3.99 11.13
CA SER A 39 3.02 3.50 10.28
C SER A 39 3.06 1.97 10.11
N TRP A 40 2.67 1.22 11.13
CA TRP A 40 2.58 -0.25 11.08
C TRP A 40 1.37 -0.75 10.27
N GLN A 41 0.25 -0.01 10.27
CA GLN A 41 -0.94 -0.32 9.47
C GLN A 41 -0.67 -0.11 7.98
N VAL A 42 0.07 0.96 7.63
CA VAL A 42 0.50 1.23 6.24
C VAL A 42 1.41 0.13 5.70
N LYS A 43 2.17 -0.54 6.57
CA LYS A 43 3.02 -1.69 6.22
C LYS A 43 2.23 -3.00 6.05
N GLY A 44 0.91 -3.00 6.26
CA GLY A 44 0.04 -4.15 6.03
C GLY A 44 -0.06 -5.13 7.20
N TRP A 45 0.32 -4.74 8.41
CA TRP A 45 0.18 -5.56 9.60
C TRP A 45 -1.25 -5.47 10.16
N GLU A 46 -1.83 -6.61 10.54
CA GLU A 46 -3.19 -6.69 11.09
C GLU A 46 -3.22 -6.22 12.55
N ASN A 47 -2.24 -6.63 13.36
CA ASN A 47 -2.10 -6.22 14.76
C ASN A 47 -0.73 -5.55 15.01
N TYR A 48 -0.72 -4.59 15.93
CA TYR A 48 0.51 -3.93 16.36
C TYR A 48 1.52 -4.90 17.00
N ALA A 49 1.03 -5.89 17.77
CA ALA A 49 1.89 -6.89 18.42
C ALA A 49 2.74 -7.68 17.41
N ASP A 50 2.16 -7.99 16.24
CA ASP A 50 2.86 -8.72 15.17
C ASP A 50 3.97 -7.85 14.56
N PHE A 51 3.70 -6.55 14.36
CA PHE A 51 4.71 -5.59 13.91
C PHE A 51 5.86 -5.43 14.92
N VAL A 52 5.56 -5.36 16.22
CA VAL A 52 6.57 -5.27 17.28
C VAL A 52 7.43 -6.54 17.32
N GLY A 53 6.79 -7.72 17.28
CA GLY A 53 7.51 -9.00 17.25
C GLY A 53 8.44 -9.12 16.03
N TYR A 54 7.99 -8.65 14.86
CA TYR A 54 8.84 -8.52 13.68
C TYR A 54 10.02 -7.57 13.93
N CYS A 55 9.76 -6.37 14.45
CA CYS A 55 10.82 -5.40 14.72
C CYS A 55 11.87 -5.94 15.70
N GLN A 56 11.46 -6.68 16.73
CA GLN A 56 12.37 -7.31 17.69
C GLN A 56 13.20 -8.42 17.06
N THR A 57 12.57 -9.29 16.25
CA THR A 57 13.25 -10.41 15.57
C THR A 57 14.33 -9.92 14.61
N TRP A 58 14.09 -8.78 13.95
CA TRP A 58 14.96 -8.24 12.90
C TRP A 58 15.87 -7.09 13.37
N GLY A 59 15.97 -6.84 14.68
CA GLY A 59 16.82 -5.76 15.22
C GLY A 59 16.39 -4.35 14.81
N LEU A 60 15.12 -4.18 14.43
CA LEU A 60 14.48 -2.90 14.07
C LEU A 60 13.82 -2.22 15.27
N SER A 61 14.19 -2.62 16.50
CA SER A 61 13.60 -2.13 17.76
C SER A 61 13.78 -0.63 18.00
N HIS A 62 14.76 0.01 17.34
CA HIS A 62 14.89 1.47 17.38
C HIS A 62 13.69 2.20 16.78
N HIS A 63 12.92 1.57 15.88
CA HIS A 63 11.68 2.13 15.34
C HIS A 63 10.45 1.95 16.26
N THR A 64 10.57 1.15 17.32
CA THR A 64 9.49 0.91 18.28
C THR A 64 9.64 1.69 19.58
N GLN A 65 10.84 2.22 19.89
CA GLN A 65 11.09 3.02 21.10
C GLN A 65 10.20 4.28 21.18
N ASP A 66 9.93 4.94 20.06
CA ASP A 66 9.05 6.12 20.01
C ASP A 66 7.57 5.79 20.21
N LEU A 67 7.20 4.52 20.41
CA LEU A 67 5.81 4.08 20.59
C LEU A 67 5.52 3.57 22.00
N ASP A 68 6.53 3.42 22.87
CA ASP A 68 6.34 3.02 24.27
C ASP A 68 5.47 4.02 25.05
N PHE A 69 5.51 5.31 24.70
CA PHE A 69 4.68 6.35 25.36
C PHE A 69 3.17 6.14 25.17
N ILE A 70 2.75 5.39 24.14
CA ILE A 70 1.33 5.10 23.86
C ILE A 70 0.77 4.11 24.89
N PHE A 71 1.64 3.34 25.54
CA PHE A 71 1.27 2.34 26.56
C PHE A 71 1.86 2.65 27.94
N HIS A 72 2.71 3.67 28.07
CA HIS A 72 2.97 4.33 29.35
C HIS A 72 1.75 5.19 29.71
N ASP A 73 0.80 4.54 30.38
CA ASP A 73 -0.36 5.19 30.96
C ASP A 73 0.10 6.10 32.12
N GLU A 74 0.50 7.33 31.81
CA GLU A 74 0.73 8.38 32.83
C GLU A 74 -0.59 8.93 33.41
N LYS A 75 -1.69 8.15 33.39
CA LYS A 75 -2.97 8.52 33.98
C LYS A 75 -3.64 7.40 34.78
N GLU A 76 -2.95 6.89 35.80
CA GLU A 76 -3.60 6.75 37.10
C GLU A 76 -3.37 8.02 37.93
N THR A 77 -4.10 9.10 37.58
CA THR A 77 -4.35 10.20 38.52
C THR A 77 -5.77 10.04 39.06
N HIS A 78 -5.91 9.15 40.04
CA HIS A 78 -6.99 9.21 41.00
C HIS A 78 -6.48 9.94 42.24
N ASP A 79 -6.64 11.27 42.24
CA ASP A 79 -6.95 12.13 43.40
C ASP A 79 -7.13 13.59 42.96
#